data_AF-A0A7L5ZCZ5-F1
#
_entry.id   AF-A0A7L5ZCZ5-F1
#
_cell.length_a   1.000
_cell.length_b   1.000
_cell.length_c   1.000
_cell.angle_alpha   90.00
_cell.angle_beta   90.00
_cell.angle_gamma   90.00
#
_symmetry.space_group_name_H-M   'P 1'
#
loop_
_entity.id
_entity.type
_entity.pdbx_description
1 polymer ?
#
loop_
_entity_poly.entity_id
_entity_poly.type
_entity_poly.pdbx_seq_one_letter_code
_entity_poly.pdbx_strand_id
1 'polypeptide(L)'
;MGIGHRPCVGLATVYAWDSATVYAWDSATVYATPYVVVHLHSAKARVSGGHIIDVADLDLSDPATWCEHHGVTVVDGIATVYKAVDNHWTTSRGIDYSPGSTPSAPDWRADGRRGGGLHFSPTPWLSQTYYPEATRYVSCGVSIETLMPILGAGAAKCKAPAVVRGCVEVDIDGREVVR
;
A
#
# COMPACT_ATOMS: atom_id res chain seq x y z
N MET A 1 -1.61 48.07 -25.26
CA MET A 1 -2.52 47.73 -24.14
C MET A 1 -2.11 46.35 -23.65
N GLY A 2 -1.21 46.28 -22.65
CA GLY A 2 -0.68 45.01 -22.14
C GLY A 2 -1.48 44.60 -20.90
N ILE A 3 -2.18 43.48 -20.97
CA ILE A 3 -2.88 42.87 -19.84
C ILE A 3 -1.84 42.25 -18.90
N GLY A 4 -1.47 43.00 -17.85
CA GLY A 4 -0.64 42.47 -16.77
C GLY A 4 -1.46 41.48 -15.94
N HIS A 5 -1.13 40.19 -16.03
CA HIS A 5 -1.63 39.18 -15.11
C HIS A 5 -1.08 39.48 -13.71
N ARG A 6 -1.96 39.89 -12.79
CA ARG A 6 -1.62 39.98 -11.37
C ARG A 6 -1.74 38.58 -10.75
N PRO A 7 -0.69 38.02 -10.13
CA PRO A 7 -0.85 36.83 -9.32
C PRO A 7 -1.77 37.16 -8.15
N CYS A 8 -2.90 36.46 -8.07
CA CYS A 8 -3.80 36.56 -6.92
C CYS A 8 -3.17 35.73 -5.79
N VAL A 9 -2.67 36.38 -4.75
CA VAL A 9 -2.19 35.72 -3.54
C VAL A 9 -3.34 35.60 -2.55
N GLY A 10 -4.06 34.48 -2.59
CA GLY A 10 -5.00 34.15 -1.51
C GLY A 10 -4.21 33.77 -0.27
N LEU A 11 -4.38 34.51 0.83
CA LEU A 11 -3.80 34.13 2.13
C LEU A 11 -4.81 33.26 2.87
N ALA A 12 -4.42 32.02 3.18
CA ALA A 12 -5.17 31.14 4.06
C ALA A 12 -4.38 30.97 5.36
N THR A 13 -4.98 31.38 6.48
CA THR A 13 -4.43 31.13 7.82
C THR A 13 -5.16 29.93 8.40
N VAL A 14 -4.44 28.88 8.77
CA VAL A 14 -4.98 27.68 9.41
C VAL A 14 -4.61 27.71 10.89
N TYR A 15 -5.62 27.66 11.76
CA TYR A 15 -5.43 27.38 13.18
C TYR A 15 -5.86 25.93 13.42
N ALA A 16 -4.97 25.16 14.03
CA ALA A 16 -5.16 23.74 14.31
C ALA A 16 -4.82 23.45 15.77
N TRP A 17 -5.63 22.60 16.40
CA TRP A 17 -5.41 22.05 17.73
C TRP A 17 -5.53 20.53 17.67
N ASP A 18 -4.88 19.82 18.59
CA ASP A 18 -4.75 18.37 18.61
C ASP A 18 -4.09 17.80 17.33
N SER A 19 -4.83 17.05 16.51
CA SER A 19 -4.37 16.49 15.25
C SER A 19 -5.03 17.22 14.07
N ALA A 20 -4.21 17.80 13.19
CA ALA A 20 -4.68 18.43 11.97
C ALA A 20 -3.85 17.99 10.76
N THR A 21 -4.54 17.61 9.69
CA THR A 21 -3.93 17.25 8.40
C THR A 21 -4.14 18.40 7.41
N VAL A 22 -3.05 18.95 6.89
CA VAL A 22 -3.07 20.00 5.85
C VAL A 22 -2.65 19.40 4.51
N TYR A 23 -3.51 19.52 3.50
CA TYR A 23 -3.19 19.15 2.12
C TYR A 23 -2.74 20.40 1.35
N ALA A 24 -1.45 20.47 1.04
CA ALA A 24 -0.85 21.55 0.27
C ALA A 24 -0.55 21.06 -1.15
N TRP A 25 -0.98 21.83 -2.16
CA TRP A 25 -0.85 21.47 -3.57
C TRP A 25 0.01 22.50 -4.32
N ASP A 26 0.55 22.10 -5.47
CA ASP A 26 1.38 22.93 -6.35
C ASP A 26 2.60 23.56 -5.65
N SER A 27 2.73 24.89 -5.72
CA SER A 27 3.88 25.66 -5.20
C SER A 27 3.66 26.17 -3.76
N ALA A 28 2.76 25.53 -3.02
CA ALA A 28 2.47 25.88 -1.64
C ALA A 28 3.73 25.82 -0.75
N THR A 29 3.85 26.79 0.15
CA THR A 29 4.92 26.86 1.16
C THR A 29 4.33 26.67 2.55
N VAL A 30 4.89 25.75 3.32
CA VAL A 30 4.47 25.45 4.70
C VAL A 30 5.61 25.73 5.66
N TYR A 31 5.34 26.51 6.72
CA TYR A 31 6.25 26.71 7.84
C TYR A 31 5.72 25.95 9.04
N ALA A 32 6.51 25.00 9.56
CA ALA A 32 6.14 24.16 10.69
C ALA A 32 7.06 24.43 11.89
N THR A 33 6.48 24.50 13.09
CA THR A 33 7.26 24.57 14.33
C THR A 33 7.88 23.20 14.65
N PRO A 34 8.91 23.11 15.51
CA PRO A 34 9.65 21.85 15.75
C PRO A 34 8.79 20.67 16.22
N TYR A 35 7.62 20.89 16.80
CA TYR A 35 6.75 19.84 17.33
C TYR A 35 5.63 19.43 16.35
N VAL A 36 5.72 19.83 15.08
CA VAL A 36 4.75 19.48 14.02
C VAL A 36 5.36 18.46 13.07
N VAL A 37 4.63 17.38 12.79
CA VAL A 37 4.97 16.40 11.75
C VAL A 37 4.32 16.82 10.44
N VAL A 38 5.08 16.78 9.34
CA VAL A 38 4.60 17.11 7.99
C VAL A 38 4.85 15.93 7.05
N HIS A 39 3.77 15.37 6.49
CA HIS A 39 3.87 14.39 5.40
C HIS A 39 3.95 15.13 4.06
N LEU A 40 5.12 15.07 3.41
CA LEU A 40 5.33 15.68 2.11
C LEU A 40 4.98 14.68 1.01
N HIS A 41 3.86 14.90 0.32
CA HIS A 41 3.38 14.02 -0.77
C HIS A 41 3.73 14.51 -2.17
N SER A 42 4.38 15.68 -2.29
CA SER A 42 4.74 16.26 -3.59
C SER A 42 6.04 17.05 -3.49
N ALA A 43 7.03 16.67 -4.30
CA ALA A 43 8.30 17.40 -4.43
C ALA A 43 8.14 18.86 -4.93
N LYS A 44 6.94 19.26 -5.36
CA LYS A 44 6.63 20.65 -5.75
C LYS A 44 6.36 21.56 -4.55
N ALA A 45 5.90 21.01 -3.43
CA ALA A 45 5.64 21.77 -2.23
C ALA A 45 6.97 22.09 -1.51
N ARG A 46 7.03 23.25 -0.86
CA ARG A 46 8.19 23.67 -0.06
C ARG A 46 7.82 23.65 1.42
N VAL A 47 8.57 22.91 2.22
CA VAL A 47 8.35 22.81 3.67
C VAL A 47 9.62 23.26 4.39
N SER A 48 9.46 24.06 5.45
CA SER A 48 10.56 24.50 6.32
C SER A 48 10.18 24.29 7.78
N GLY A 49 11.06 23.64 8.55
CA GLY A 49 10.84 23.31 9.95
C GLY A 49 10.00 22.03 10.16
N GLY A 50 9.73 21.71 11.43
CA GLY A 50 9.03 20.48 11.82
C GLY A 50 9.82 19.19 11.60
N HIS A 51 9.13 18.06 11.81
CA HIS A 51 9.61 16.72 11.46
C HIS A 51 9.00 16.32 10.10
N ILE A 52 9.83 16.26 9.07
CA ILE A 52 9.35 15.99 7.70
C ILE A 52 9.44 14.48 7.43
N ILE A 53 8.33 13.90 7.00
CA ILE A 53 8.27 12.56 6.42
C ILE A 53 8.04 12.76 4.92
N ASP A 54 9.11 12.56 4.14
CA ASP A 54 9.05 12.73 2.69
C ASP A 54 8.53 11.47 2.02
N VAL A 55 7.23 11.46 1.74
CA VAL A 55 6.55 10.38 1.00
C VAL A 55 6.76 10.56 -0.51
N ALA A 56 7.09 11.78 -0.97
CA ALA A 56 7.26 12.09 -2.38
C ALA A 56 8.54 11.51 -2.99
N ASP A 57 9.55 11.26 -2.15
CA ASP A 57 10.82 10.65 -2.55
C ASP A 57 10.81 9.12 -2.50
N LEU A 58 9.73 8.50 -2.01
CA LEU A 58 9.63 7.04 -1.95
C LEU A 58 9.47 6.43 -3.35
N ASP A 59 10.39 5.56 -3.73
CA ASP A 59 10.21 4.67 -4.87
C ASP A 59 9.31 3.50 -4.48
N LEU A 60 7.99 3.68 -4.63
CA LEU A 60 7.02 2.61 -4.34
C LEU A 60 7.02 1.48 -5.38
N SER A 61 7.83 1.57 -6.45
CA SER A 61 8.06 0.44 -7.36
C SER A 61 9.08 -0.55 -6.81
N ASP A 62 9.93 -0.11 -5.88
CA ASP A 62 10.83 -0.97 -5.13
C ASP A 62 10.04 -1.82 -4.10
N PRO A 63 10.16 -3.16 -4.13
CA PRO A 63 9.40 -4.04 -3.24
C PRO A 63 9.63 -3.79 -1.75
N ALA A 64 10.88 -3.51 -1.35
CA ALA A 64 11.22 -3.31 0.06
C ALA A 64 10.61 -2.00 0.58
N THR A 65 10.76 -0.91 -0.19
CA THR A 65 10.17 0.40 0.10
C THR A 65 8.65 0.32 0.14
N TRP A 66 8.02 -0.42 -0.78
CA TRP A 66 6.57 -0.64 -0.77
C TRP A 66 6.11 -1.40 0.48
N CYS A 67 6.85 -2.44 0.88
CA CYS A 67 6.55 -3.19 2.09
C CYS A 67 6.65 -2.31 3.34
N GLU A 68 7.72 -1.52 3.48
CA GLU A 68 7.92 -0.60 4.59
C GLU A 68 6.80 0.46 4.65
N HIS A 69 6.50 1.09 3.50
CA HIS A 69 5.47 2.12 3.40
C HIS A 69 4.08 1.61 3.80
N HIS A 70 3.76 0.35 3.51
CA HIS A 70 2.48 -0.26 3.83
C HIS A 70 2.47 -1.10 5.12
N GLY A 71 3.56 -1.11 5.89
CA GLY A 71 3.66 -1.87 7.13
C GLY A 71 3.63 -3.40 6.93
N VAL A 72 4.06 -3.89 5.77
CA VAL A 72 4.19 -5.31 5.48
C VAL A 72 5.43 -5.86 6.17
N THR A 73 5.23 -6.81 7.09
CA THR A 73 6.33 -7.49 7.77
C THR A 73 7.13 -8.35 6.78
N VAL A 74 8.43 -8.12 6.72
CA VAL A 74 9.39 -8.95 5.98
C VAL A 74 10.34 -9.61 6.97
N VAL A 75 10.40 -10.94 6.96
CA VAL A 75 11.34 -11.74 7.76
C VAL A 75 12.08 -12.69 6.84
N ASP A 76 13.41 -12.70 6.91
CA ASP A 76 14.28 -13.54 6.08
C ASP A 76 13.95 -13.46 4.57
N GLY A 77 13.66 -12.25 4.07
CA GLY A 77 13.30 -12.01 2.67
C GLY A 77 11.88 -12.43 2.29
N ILE A 78 11.03 -12.84 3.24
CA ILE A 78 9.65 -13.26 3.00
C ILE A 78 8.68 -12.21 3.53
N ALA A 79 7.95 -11.56 2.62
CA ALA A 79 6.91 -10.60 2.93
C ALA A 79 5.58 -11.31 3.29
N THR A 80 4.94 -10.89 4.39
CA THR A 80 3.60 -11.35 4.79
C THR A 80 2.52 -10.49 4.14
N VAL A 81 1.88 -11.02 3.10
CA VAL A 81 0.79 -10.34 2.37
C VAL A 81 -0.50 -11.14 2.47
N TYR A 82 -1.63 -10.56 2.09
CA TYR A 82 -2.95 -11.12 2.41
C TYR A 82 -3.84 -11.31 1.19
N LYS A 83 -4.70 -12.32 1.29
CA LYS A 83 -5.70 -12.68 0.29
C LYS A 83 -7.06 -12.89 0.95
N ALA A 84 -8.07 -12.22 0.41
CA ALA A 84 -9.47 -12.49 0.68
C ALA A 84 -9.92 -13.66 -0.20
N VAL A 85 -10.62 -14.63 0.40
CA VAL A 85 -11.08 -15.87 -0.24
C VAL A 85 -12.47 -16.26 0.26
N ASP A 86 -13.12 -17.17 -0.46
CA ASP A 86 -14.41 -17.75 -0.07
C ASP A 86 -14.23 -18.93 0.90
N ASN A 87 -15.33 -19.60 1.23
CA ASN A 87 -15.33 -20.77 2.11
C ASN A 87 -14.64 -22.01 1.51
N HIS A 88 -14.31 -21.98 0.22
CA HIS A 88 -13.55 -23.00 -0.48
C HIS A 88 -12.08 -22.61 -0.64
N TRP A 89 -11.62 -21.57 0.08
CA TRP A 89 -10.25 -21.07 0.04
C TRP A 89 -9.80 -20.60 -1.33
N THR A 90 -10.75 -20.14 -2.15
CA THR A 90 -10.45 -19.70 -3.51
C THR A 90 -11.16 -18.39 -3.84
N THR A 91 -11.06 -18.00 -5.10
CA THR A 91 -11.78 -16.88 -5.70
C THR A 91 -12.31 -17.34 -7.04
N SER A 92 -13.00 -16.47 -7.79
CA SER A 92 -13.39 -16.74 -9.19
C SER A 92 -12.23 -17.09 -10.14
N ARG A 93 -10.97 -16.94 -9.69
CA ARG A 93 -9.75 -17.33 -10.43
C ARG A 93 -9.32 -18.78 -10.21
N GLY A 94 -9.92 -19.51 -9.26
CA GLY A 94 -9.70 -20.96 -9.08
C GLY A 94 -8.36 -21.39 -8.49
N ILE A 95 -7.56 -20.46 -7.94
CA ILE A 95 -6.33 -20.81 -7.19
C ILE A 95 -6.70 -21.18 -5.76
N ASP A 96 -6.14 -22.28 -5.26
CA ASP A 96 -6.35 -22.77 -3.90
C ASP A 96 -5.37 -22.14 -2.89
N TYR A 97 -5.93 -21.46 -1.89
CA TYR A 97 -5.21 -20.82 -0.78
C TYR A 97 -5.52 -21.50 0.57
N SER A 98 -5.92 -22.77 0.58
CA SER A 98 -6.17 -23.52 1.81
C SER A 98 -5.00 -23.41 2.78
N PRO A 99 -5.23 -23.33 4.11
CA PRO A 99 -4.14 -23.25 5.09
C PRO A 99 -3.08 -24.33 4.87
N GLY A 100 -1.82 -23.94 4.84
CA GLY A 100 -0.65 -24.76 4.51
C GLY A 100 -0.28 -24.80 3.03
N SER A 101 -1.15 -24.37 2.11
CA SER A 101 -0.88 -24.40 0.67
C SER A 101 0.17 -23.35 0.24
N THR A 102 0.87 -23.65 -0.86
CA THR A 102 1.88 -22.78 -1.48
C THR A 102 1.58 -22.61 -2.99
N PRO A 103 0.48 -21.92 -3.35
CA PRO A 103 0.07 -21.82 -4.74
C PRO A 103 1.13 -21.10 -5.60
N SER A 104 1.13 -21.44 -6.89
CA SER A 104 1.94 -20.80 -7.92
C SER A 104 1.04 -20.23 -9.03
N ALA A 105 1.39 -19.07 -9.56
CA ALA A 105 0.68 -18.45 -10.68
C ALA A 105 1.00 -19.18 -12.00
N PRO A 106 -0.01 -19.69 -12.71
CA PRO A 106 0.21 -20.36 -14.00
C PRO A 106 0.56 -19.38 -15.13
N ASP A 107 0.31 -18.09 -14.95
CA ASP A 107 0.41 -17.06 -15.99
C ASP A 107 1.40 -15.94 -15.65
N TRP A 108 2.37 -16.21 -14.74
CA TRP A 108 3.29 -15.20 -14.22
C TRP A 108 3.94 -14.32 -15.29
N ARG A 109 3.94 -13.00 -15.03
CA ARG A 109 4.64 -11.98 -15.82
C ARG A 109 5.38 -11.05 -14.87
N ALA A 110 6.68 -10.91 -15.09
CA ALA A 110 7.57 -10.02 -14.34
C ALA A 110 7.40 -8.55 -14.79
N ASP A 111 6.19 -8.00 -14.61
CA ASP A 111 5.88 -6.60 -14.82
C ASP A 111 5.06 -6.03 -13.63
N GLY A 112 5.12 -4.73 -13.35
CA GLY A 112 4.30 -4.10 -12.29
C GLY A 112 2.82 -3.91 -12.66
N ARG A 113 2.29 -4.70 -13.60
CA ARG A 113 0.94 -4.51 -14.17
C ARG A 113 -0.07 -5.46 -13.56
N ARG A 114 -1.35 -5.12 -13.74
CA ARG A 114 -2.47 -5.98 -13.35
C ARG A 114 -2.49 -7.27 -14.19
N GLY A 115 -2.66 -8.41 -13.52
CA GLY A 115 -2.70 -9.74 -14.15
C GLY A 115 -1.31 -10.39 -14.22
N GLY A 116 -1.27 -11.68 -14.58
CA GLY A 116 -0.02 -12.42 -14.72
C GLY A 116 0.71 -12.62 -13.39
N GLY A 117 0.07 -13.26 -12.42
CA GLY A 117 0.60 -13.47 -11.07
C GLY A 117 -0.48 -13.66 -10.00
N LEU A 118 -0.06 -14.13 -8.83
CA LEU A 118 -0.91 -14.18 -7.64
C LEU A 118 -0.99 -12.77 -7.05
N HIS A 119 -2.19 -12.24 -6.85
CA HIS A 119 -2.40 -10.87 -6.35
C HIS A 119 -2.72 -10.88 -4.86
N PHE A 120 -2.06 -9.99 -4.12
CA PHE A 120 -2.18 -9.84 -2.67
C PHE A 120 -2.29 -8.37 -2.25
N SER A 121 -2.77 -8.13 -1.04
CA SER A 121 -2.82 -6.81 -0.41
C SER A 121 -1.99 -6.76 0.87
N PRO A 122 -1.57 -5.57 1.34
CA PRO A 122 -0.83 -5.42 2.59
C PRO A 122 -1.56 -5.94 3.83
N THR A 123 -2.89 -5.96 3.80
CA THR A 123 -3.76 -6.33 4.93
C THR A 123 -5.02 -7.07 4.47
N PRO A 124 -5.69 -7.83 5.37
CA PRO A 124 -6.95 -8.51 5.04
C PRO A 124 -8.04 -7.54 4.60
N TRP A 125 -8.24 -6.42 5.32
CA TRP A 125 -9.29 -5.44 4.96
C TRP A 125 -9.08 -4.85 3.56
N LEU A 126 -7.83 -4.55 3.16
CA LEU A 126 -7.54 -4.09 1.80
C LEU A 126 -7.82 -5.19 0.78
N SER A 127 -7.50 -6.44 1.10
CA SER A 127 -7.78 -7.56 0.21
C SER A 127 -9.29 -7.75 -0.02
N GLN A 128 -10.14 -7.45 0.97
CA GLN A 128 -11.60 -7.50 0.84
C GLN A 128 -12.14 -6.48 -0.17
N THR A 129 -11.46 -5.34 -0.37
CA THR A 129 -11.88 -4.35 -1.40
C THR A 129 -11.82 -4.93 -2.82
N TYR A 130 -11.03 -5.99 -3.02
CA TYR A 130 -10.90 -6.71 -4.29
C TYR A 130 -11.77 -7.96 -4.39
N TYR A 131 -12.33 -8.42 -3.26
CA TYR A 131 -13.27 -9.53 -3.20
C TYR A 131 -14.30 -9.28 -2.09
N PRO A 132 -15.28 -8.37 -2.31
CA PRO A 132 -16.20 -7.92 -1.28
C PRO A 132 -17.05 -9.03 -0.63
N GLU A 133 -17.32 -10.10 -1.38
CA GLU A 133 -18.05 -11.29 -0.95
C GLU A 133 -17.21 -12.31 -0.18
N ALA A 134 -15.93 -12.01 0.08
CA ALA A 134 -15.04 -12.89 0.82
C ALA A 134 -15.60 -13.25 2.19
N THR A 135 -15.46 -14.52 2.54
CA THR A 135 -15.90 -15.05 3.83
C THR A 135 -14.72 -15.38 4.75
N ARG A 136 -13.49 -15.42 4.20
CA ARG A 136 -12.26 -15.81 4.88
C ARG A 136 -11.07 -14.99 4.38
N TYR A 137 -10.01 -14.97 5.16
CA TYR A 137 -8.76 -14.33 4.82
C TYR A 137 -7.59 -15.26 5.10
N VAL A 138 -6.55 -15.15 4.30
CA VAL A 138 -5.29 -15.83 4.55
C VAL A 138 -4.13 -14.84 4.49
N SER A 139 -3.14 -15.03 5.35
CA SER A 139 -1.79 -14.52 5.11
C SER A 139 -1.03 -15.48 4.20
N CYS A 140 -0.15 -14.95 3.38
CA CYS A 140 0.67 -15.66 2.41
C CYS A 140 2.08 -15.09 2.49
N GLY A 141 3.10 -15.93 2.64
CA GLY A 141 4.47 -15.46 2.55
C GLY A 141 4.97 -15.52 1.11
N VAL A 142 5.43 -14.39 0.57
CA VAL A 142 5.98 -14.27 -0.78
C VAL A 142 7.43 -13.77 -0.72
N SER A 143 8.28 -14.20 -1.65
CA SER A 143 9.67 -13.72 -1.71
C SER A 143 9.70 -12.24 -2.12
N ILE A 144 10.40 -11.41 -1.36
CA ILE A 144 10.59 -9.99 -1.65
C ILE A 144 11.29 -9.76 -3.00
N GLU A 145 12.16 -10.70 -3.42
CA GLU A 145 12.89 -10.62 -4.69
C GLU A 145 11.99 -10.74 -5.93
N THR A 146 10.80 -11.32 -5.74
CA THR A 146 9.83 -11.55 -6.83
C THR A 146 8.50 -10.83 -6.62
N LEU A 147 8.33 -10.17 -5.47
CA LEU A 147 7.19 -9.31 -5.19
C LEU A 147 7.25 -8.11 -6.12
N MET A 148 6.12 -7.81 -6.78
CA MET A 148 5.99 -6.64 -7.63
C MET A 148 4.82 -5.78 -7.18
N PRO A 149 5.07 -4.57 -6.66
CA PRO A 149 4.02 -3.61 -6.42
C PRO A 149 3.24 -3.31 -7.70
N ILE A 150 1.90 -3.24 -7.60
CA ILE A 150 1.05 -2.79 -8.72
C ILE A 150 0.59 -1.38 -8.40
N LEU A 151 1.25 -0.40 -9.01
CA LEU A 151 0.98 1.02 -8.80
C LEU A 151 -0.25 1.49 -9.57
N GLY A 152 -0.93 2.51 -9.05
CA GLY A 152 -2.06 3.18 -9.70
C GLY A 152 -3.23 3.45 -8.76
N ALA A 153 -4.37 3.85 -9.34
CA ALA A 153 -5.58 4.14 -8.57
C ALA A 153 -6.19 2.85 -7.99
N GLY A 154 -6.36 2.82 -6.66
CA GLY A 154 -7.01 1.74 -5.92
C GLY A 154 -6.30 1.41 -4.60
N ALA A 155 -6.86 0.46 -3.85
CA ALA A 155 -6.24 -0.09 -2.66
C ALA A 155 -4.85 -0.67 -2.96
N ALA A 156 -3.89 -0.51 -2.05
CA ALA A 156 -2.55 -1.05 -2.25
C ALA A 156 -2.59 -2.57 -2.52
N LYS A 157 -1.79 -3.01 -3.49
CA LYS A 157 -1.64 -4.42 -3.86
C LYS A 157 -0.32 -4.69 -4.54
N CYS A 158 0.12 -5.93 -4.46
CA CYS A 158 1.26 -6.46 -5.19
C CYS A 158 0.86 -7.74 -5.93
N LYS A 159 1.78 -8.26 -6.72
CA LYS A 159 1.73 -9.64 -7.20
C LYS A 159 3.05 -10.37 -7.02
N ALA A 160 2.97 -11.69 -6.98
CA ALA A 160 4.12 -12.58 -6.89
C ALA A 160 3.89 -13.85 -7.74
N PRO A 161 4.97 -14.54 -8.16
CA PRO A 161 4.85 -15.79 -8.92
C PRO A 161 4.34 -16.95 -8.06
N ALA A 162 4.67 -16.98 -6.77
CA ALA A 162 4.29 -18.07 -5.88
C ALA A 162 4.28 -17.63 -4.41
N VAL A 163 3.54 -18.40 -3.61
CA VAL A 163 3.63 -18.37 -2.14
C VAL A 163 4.76 -19.31 -1.72
N VAL A 164 5.73 -18.79 -0.98
CA VAL A 164 6.94 -19.52 -0.53
C VAL A 164 6.87 -19.92 0.95
N ARG A 165 6.03 -19.26 1.75
CA ARG A 165 5.65 -19.70 3.10
C ARG A 165 4.14 -19.85 3.14
N GLY A 166 3.70 -21.04 3.51
CA GLY A 166 2.33 -21.51 3.30
C GLY A 166 1.24 -20.59 3.86
N CYS A 167 0.07 -20.66 3.24
CA CYS A 167 -1.08 -19.85 3.61
C CYS A 167 -1.48 -20.12 5.08
N VAL A 168 -1.87 -19.09 5.83
CA VAL A 168 -2.39 -19.23 7.20
C VAL A 168 -3.72 -18.50 7.28
N GLU A 169 -4.77 -19.15 7.80
CA GLU A 169 -6.06 -18.50 8.04
C GLU A 169 -5.89 -17.38 9.07
N VAL A 170 -6.39 -16.19 8.74
CA VAL A 170 -6.37 -15.02 9.63
C VAL A 170 -7.74 -14.37 9.70
N ASP A 171 -7.99 -13.64 10.79
CA ASP A 171 -9.14 -12.76 10.93
C ASP A 171 -8.96 -11.47 10.07
N ILE A 172 -9.96 -10.60 10.09
CA ILE A 172 -9.95 -9.33 9.34
C ILE A 172 -8.82 -8.38 9.79
N ASP A 173 -8.33 -8.54 11.01
CA ASP A 173 -7.24 -7.74 11.59
C ASP A 173 -5.85 -8.38 11.34
N GLY A 174 -5.80 -9.54 10.68
CA GLY A 174 -4.57 -10.25 10.36
C GLY A 174 -4.04 -11.16 11.48
N ARG A 175 -4.84 -11.43 12.51
CA ARG A 175 -4.47 -12.39 13.57
C ARG A 175 -4.80 -13.80 13.12
N GLU A 176 -3.90 -14.73 13.38
CA GLU A 176 -4.12 -16.15 13.07
C GLU A 176 -5.37 -16.69 13.77
N VAL A 177 -6.21 -17.38 13.00
CA VAL A 177 -7.38 -18.09 13.54
C VAL A 177 -6.91 -19.43 14.08
N VAL A 178 -6.62 -19.46 15.38
CA VAL A 178 -6.29 -20.71 16.08
C VAL A 178 -7.58 -21.53 16.23
N ARG A 179 -7.54 -22.78 15.79
CA ARG A 179 -8.63 -23.76 15.99
C ARG A 179 -8.30 -24.75 17.09
#